data_AF-A0AAN1HU13-F1
#
_entry.id   AF-A0AAN1HU13-F1
#
_cell.length_a   1.000
_cell.length_b   1.000
_cell.length_c   1.000
_cell.angle_alpha   90.00
_cell.angle_beta   90.00
_cell.angle_gamma   90.00
#
_symmetry.space_group_name_H-M   'P 1'
#
loop_
_entity.id
_entity.type
_entity.pdbx_description
1 polymer ?
#
loop_
_entity_poly.entity_id
_entity_poly.type
_entity_poly.pdbx_seq_one_letter_code
_entity_poly.pdbx_strand_id
1 'polypeptide(L)'
;MHHDDSWGPLPPRPAFSLLIRFVLTVLLLPLWWALLVVLFLCFIAFALVAEIFTIIPGFEKGFLSLIDKFGDNVAVWPAWCVTLPELRHEGDAAFYRARVDQRIASWTSKELAAQKAKKAPPPGPHDIPVRAYRGVGAGYVVEAARAQGWELSHDHPSDPLHMVRLRRLPVAA
;
A
#
# COMPACT_ATOMS: atom_id res chain seq x y z
N MET A 1 -21.63 -18.63 16.25
CA MET A 1 -20.24 -18.31 16.60
C MET A 1 -19.45 -18.24 15.29
N HIS A 2 -19.31 -17.05 14.70
CA HIS A 2 -18.44 -16.82 13.54
C HIS A 2 -17.10 -16.31 14.08
N HIS A 3 -16.00 -16.93 13.64
CA HIS A 3 -14.65 -16.72 14.14
C HIS A 3 -14.23 -15.25 14.19
N ASP A 4 -13.95 -14.77 15.40
CA ASP A 4 -13.13 -13.58 15.66
C ASP A 4 -11.64 -13.79 15.30
N ASP A 5 -11.29 -14.95 14.71
CA ASP A 5 -9.91 -15.32 14.35
C ASP A 5 -9.31 -14.52 13.19
N SER A 6 -10.11 -13.75 12.44
CA SER A 6 -9.61 -12.97 11.30
C SER A 6 -8.64 -11.86 11.70
N TRP A 7 -8.66 -11.43 12.96
CA TRP A 7 -7.75 -10.41 13.49
C TRP A 7 -6.43 -10.98 14.01
N GLY A 8 -6.33 -12.29 14.18
CA GLY A 8 -5.13 -12.98 14.63
C GLY A 8 -4.07 -13.13 13.52
N PRO A 9 -2.89 -13.68 13.86
CA PRO A 9 -1.87 -14.02 12.88
C PRO A 9 -2.43 -14.96 11.81
N LEU A 10 -2.12 -14.68 10.54
CA LEU A 10 -2.48 -15.59 9.46
C LEU A 10 -1.54 -16.80 9.45
N PRO A 11 -2.03 -17.99 9.03
CA PRO A 11 -1.19 -19.17 8.96
C PRO A 11 -0.01 -18.95 7.98
N PRO A 12 1.19 -19.42 8.36
CA PRO A 12 2.38 -19.30 7.53
C PRO A 12 2.19 -20.09 6.23
N ARG A 13 2.59 -19.49 5.11
CA ARG A 13 2.54 -20.16 3.80
C ARG A 13 3.65 -21.22 3.72
N PRO A 14 3.42 -22.33 2.99
CA PRO A 14 4.46 -23.34 2.82
C PRO A 14 5.64 -22.74 2.05
N ALA A 15 6.86 -23.00 2.54
CA ALA A 15 8.10 -22.42 2.02
C ALA A 15 8.29 -22.68 0.52
N PHE A 16 7.90 -23.87 0.04
CA PHE A 16 7.98 -24.22 -1.39
C PHE A 16 7.07 -23.34 -2.26
N SER A 17 5.85 -23.04 -1.79
CA SER A 17 4.96 -22.14 -2.52
C SER A 17 5.49 -20.70 -2.53
N LEU A 18 6.11 -20.26 -1.43
CA LEU A 18 6.74 -18.94 -1.37
C LEU A 18 7.94 -18.85 -2.31
N LEU A 19 8.77 -19.89 -2.36
CA LEU A 19 9.92 -19.96 -3.25
C LEU A 19 9.51 -19.88 -4.71
N ILE A 20 8.51 -20.66 -5.15
CA ILE A 20 7.98 -20.59 -6.52
C ILE A 20 7.48 -19.18 -6.84
N ARG A 21 6.69 -18.58 -5.94
CA ARG A 21 6.17 -17.22 -6.13
C ARG A 21 7.29 -16.18 -6.15
N PHE A 22 8.34 -16.35 -5.36
CA PHE A 22 9.52 -15.49 -5.37
C PHE A 22 10.27 -15.59 -6.69
N VAL A 23 10.51 -16.79 -7.20
CA VAL A 23 11.14 -17.00 -8.52
C VAL A 23 10.29 -16.38 -9.62
N LEU A 24 8.98 -16.65 -9.61
CA LEU A 24 8.04 -16.03 -10.55
C LEU A 24 8.08 -14.50 -10.44
N THR A 25 8.22 -13.98 -9.22
CA THR A 25 8.34 -12.54 -8.98
C THR A 25 9.59 -11.96 -9.63
N VAL A 26 10.75 -12.59 -9.40
CA VAL A 26 12.02 -12.13 -9.97
C VAL A 26 12.00 -12.13 -11.50
N LEU A 27 11.27 -13.08 -12.12
CA LEU A 27 11.15 -13.17 -13.58
C LEU A 27 10.12 -12.20 -14.17
N LEU A 28 8.94 -12.09 -13.55
CA LEU A 28 7.83 -11.29 -14.07
C LEU A 28 7.90 -9.82 -13.68
N LEU A 29 8.54 -9.48 -12.56
CA LEU A 29 8.63 -8.09 -12.10
C LEU A 29 9.41 -7.20 -13.11
N PRO A 30 10.56 -7.61 -13.66
CA PRO A 30 11.22 -6.87 -14.74
C PRO A 30 10.35 -6.69 -15.97
N LEU A 31 9.58 -7.72 -16.36
CA LEU A 31 8.65 -7.65 -17.48
C LEU A 31 7.50 -6.66 -17.20
N TRP A 32 6.99 -6.64 -15.98
CA TRP A 32 6.00 -5.66 -15.53
C TRP A 32 6.52 -4.24 -15.63
N TRP A 33 7.74 -3.97 -15.14
CA TRP A 33 8.38 -2.68 -15.29
C TRP A 33 8.61 -2.29 -16.75
N ALA A 34 9.06 -3.24 -17.58
CA ALA A 34 9.20 -3.00 -19.01
C ALA A 34 7.86 -2.63 -19.66
N LEU A 35 6.77 -3.32 -19.31
CA LEU A 35 5.42 -3.00 -19.78
C LEU A 35 4.97 -1.60 -19.33
N LEU A 36 5.23 -1.21 -18.08
CA LEU A 36 4.95 0.15 -17.60
C LEU A 36 5.75 1.21 -18.37
N VAL A 37 7.02 0.95 -18.67
CA VAL A 37 7.86 1.85 -19.47
C VAL A 37 7.33 1.97 -20.90
N VAL A 38 6.98 0.85 -21.55
CA VAL A 38 6.39 0.86 -22.89
C VAL A 38 5.08 1.65 -22.89
N LEU A 39 4.21 1.41 -21.92
CA LEU A 39 2.94 2.13 -21.81
C LEU A 39 3.14 3.62 -21.57
N PHE A 40 4.09 4.00 -20.72
CA PHE A 40 4.48 5.39 -20.51
C PHE A 40 5.02 6.05 -21.80
N LEU A 41 5.83 5.33 -22.58
CA LEU A 41 6.29 5.81 -23.89
C LEU A 41 5.13 5.98 -24.87
N CYS A 42 4.12 5.10 -24.85
CA CYS A 42 2.90 5.27 -25.63
C CYS A 42 2.14 6.54 -25.22
N PHE A 43 2.04 6.84 -23.91
CA PHE A 43 1.46 8.09 -23.43
C PHE A 43 2.22 9.31 -23.93
N ILE A 44 3.55 9.28 -23.92
CA ILE A 44 4.39 10.37 -24.47
C ILE A 44 4.14 10.52 -25.97
N ALA A 45 4.18 9.42 -26.73
CA ALA A 45 3.94 9.46 -28.16
C ALA A 45 2.55 10.02 -28.49
N PHE A 46 1.53 9.65 -27.71
CA PHE A 46 0.18 10.18 -27.84
C PHE A 46 0.12 11.67 -27.48
N ALA A 47 0.80 12.11 -26.42
CA ALA A 47 0.90 13.51 -26.05
C ALA A 47 1.60 14.38 -27.12
N LEU A 48 2.58 13.83 -27.84
CA LEU A 48 3.23 14.53 -28.96
C LEU A 48 2.30 14.75 -30.15
N VAL A 49 1.37 13.82 -30.39
CA VAL A 49 0.39 13.92 -31.48
C VAL A 49 -0.91 14.60 -31.00
N ALA A 50 -1.06 14.82 -29.68
CA ALA A 50 -2.24 15.40 -29.04
C ALA A 50 -2.59 16.80 -29.56
N GLU A 51 -1.61 17.60 -30.00
CA GLU A 51 -1.87 18.92 -30.62
C GLU A 51 -2.88 18.83 -31.77
N ILE A 52 -2.87 17.73 -32.54
CA ILE A 52 -3.83 17.49 -33.64
C ILE A 52 -5.25 17.22 -33.10
N PHE A 53 -5.37 16.63 -31.91
CA PHE A 53 -6.64 16.27 -31.28
C PHE A 53 -7.23 17.35 -30.36
N THR A 54 -6.50 18.44 -30.10
CA THR A 54 -7.00 19.60 -29.33
C THR A 54 -8.24 20.26 -29.94
N ILE A 55 -8.51 19.99 -31.22
CA ILE A 55 -9.74 20.39 -31.93
C ILE A 55 -10.99 19.79 -31.26
N ILE A 56 -10.86 18.66 -30.56
CA ILE A 56 -11.95 18.02 -29.82
C ILE A 56 -12.03 18.64 -28.41
N PRO A 57 -13.09 19.41 -28.09
CA PRO A 57 -13.23 20.03 -26.79
C PRO A 57 -13.31 18.96 -25.69
N GLY A 58 -12.50 19.13 -24.65
CA GLY A 58 -12.44 18.22 -23.48
C GLY A 58 -11.42 17.09 -23.59
N PHE A 59 -10.72 16.94 -24.72
CA PHE A 59 -9.69 15.93 -24.90
C PHE A 59 -8.56 16.03 -23.86
N GLU A 60 -8.02 17.22 -23.59
CA GLU A 60 -6.97 17.43 -22.59
C GLU A 60 -7.40 17.02 -21.18
N LYS A 61 -8.63 17.38 -20.79
CA LYS A 61 -9.21 16.99 -19.48
C LYS A 61 -9.41 15.48 -19.39
N GLY A 62 -9.85 14.84 -20.47
CA GLY A 62 -10.00 13.39 -20.55
C GLY A 62 -8.65 12.67 -20.45
N PHE A 63 -7.64 13.17 -21.15
CA PHE A 63 -6.28 12.62 -21.14
C PHE A 63 -5.61 12.75 -19.77
N LEU A 64 -5.66 13.94 -19.16
CA LEU A 64 -5.14 14.15 -17.80
C LEU A 64 -5.85 13.28 -16.77
N SER A 65 -7.19 13.18 -16.83
CA SER A 65 -7.94 12.28 -15.94
C SER A 65 -7.55 10.81 -16.13
N LEU A 66 -7.19 10.40 -17.35
CA LEU A 66 -6.75 9.04 -17.62
C LEU A 66 -5.35 8.78 -17.05
N ILE A 67 -4.44 9.75 -17.15
CA ILE A 67 -3.11 9.69 -16.51
C ILE A 67 -3.25 9.63 -14.99
N ASP A 68 -4.09 10.47 -14.38
CA ASP A 68 -4.32 10.48 -12.93
C ASP A 68 -4.90 9.13 -12.47
N LYS A 69 -5.94 8.65 -13.15
CA LYS A 69 -6.52 7.31 -12.87
C LYS A 69 -5.52 6.18 -13.09
N PHE A 70 -4.64 6.29 -14.08
CA PHE A 70 -3.60 5.30 -14.31
C PHE A 70 -2.56 5.33 -13.17
N GLY A 71 -2.11 6.51 -12.75
CA GLY A 71 -1.21 6.69 -11.61
C GLY A 71 -1.78 6.15 -10.30
N ASP A 72 -3.06 6.41 -10.03
CA ASP A 72 -3.74 5.99 -8.79
C ASP A 72 -4.00 4.47 -8.74
N ASN A 73 -4.23 3.82 -9.87
CA ASN A 73 -4.57 2.39 -9.93
C ASN A 73 -3.39 1.47 -10.21
N VAL A 74 -2.29 1.98 -10.76
CA VAL A 74 -1.11 1.15 -11.08
C VAL A 74 -0.31 0.94 -9.80
N ALA A 75 -0.53 -0.20 -9.18
CA ALA A 75 0.29 -0.65 -8.07
C ALA A 75 1.73 -0.89 -8.59
N VAL A 76 2.64 0.04 -8.26
CA VAL A 76 4.09 -0.09 -8.47
C VAL A 76 4.61 -1.42 -7.92
N TRP A 77 3.94 -1.93 -6.88
CA TRP A 77 4.15 -3.25 -6.33
C TRP A 77 2.91 -4.12 -6.57
N PRO A 78 2.95 -5.01 -7.58
CA PRO A 78 1.83 -5.90 -7.84
C PRO A 78 1.52 -6.79 -6.64
N ALA A 79 0.24 -7.08 -6.42
CA ALA A 79 -0.21 -7.91 -5.29
C ALA A 79 0.35 -9.36 -5.33
N TRP A 80 0.80 -9.83 -6.50
CA TRP A 80 1.41 -11.16 -6.68
C TRP A 80 2.90 -11.23 -6.31
N CYS A 81 3.54 -10.08 -6.09
CA CYS A 81 4.97 -9.98 -5.81
C CYS A 81 5.29 -10.50 -4.39
N VAL A 82 6.21 -11.46 -4.29
CA VAL A 82 6.78 -11.92 -3.02
C VAL A 82 8.15 -11.29 -2.83
N THR A 83 8.34 -10.63 -1.70
CA THR A 83 9.61 -9.97 -1.37
C THR A 83 10.56 -10.92 -0.65
N LEU A 84 11.87 -10.68 -0.76
CA LEU A 84 12.89 -11.50 -0.05
C LEU A 84 12.66 -11.56 1.48
N PRO A 85 12.27 -10.45 2.16
CA PRO A 85 11.95 -10.53 3.58
C PRO A 85 10.73 -11.41 3.88
N GLU A 86 9.74 -11.48 2.99
CA GLU A 86 8.62 -12.42 3.14
C GLU A 86 9.08 -13.87 3.00
N LEU A 87 10.01 -14.17 2.09
CA LEU A 87 10.57 -15.52 1.97
C LEU A 87 11.34 -15.94 3.23
N ARG A 88 12.11 -15.02 3.81
CA ARG A 88 13.00 -15.31 4.96
C ARG A 88 12.29 -15.31 6.31
N HIS A 89 11.29 -14.45 6.49
CA HIS A 89 10.67 -14.19 7.79
C HIS A 89 9.18 -14.58 7.83
N GLU A 90 8.67 -15.37 6.88
CA GLU A 90 7.30 -15.90 6.98
C GLU A 90 7.16 -16.70 8.28
N GLY A 91 6.18 -16.34 9.12
CA GLY A 91 5.96 -16.95 10.44
C GLY A 91 6.79 -16.36 11.58
N ASP A 92 7.72 -15.43 11.32
CA ASP A 92 8.50 -14.73 12.34
C ASP A 92 7.72 -13.52 12.88
N ALA A 93 7.00 -13.74 13.98
CA ALA A 93 6.21 -12.70 14.63
C ALA A 93 7.06 -11.48 15.05
N ALA A 94 8.31 -11.66 15.50
CA ALA A 94 9.15 -10.56 15.95
C ALA A 94 9.54 -9.63 14.79
N PHE A 95 9.86 -10.21 13.63
CA PHE A 95 10.11 -9.45 12.41
C PHE A 95 8.88 -8.63 11.99
N TYR A 96 7.69 -9.24 12.00
CA TYR A 96 6.46 -8.54 11.63
C TYR A 96 6.08 -7.44 12.64
N ARG A 97 6.30 -7.63 13.94
CA ARG A 97 6.09 -6.58 14.95
C ARG A 97 6.96 -5.36 14.67
N ALA A 98 8.27 -5.57 14.51
CA ALA A 98 9.21 -4.49 14.23
C ALA A 98 8.83 -3.72 12.95
N ARG A 99 8.34 -4.41 11.92
CA ARG A 99 7.91 -3.80 10.67
C ARG A 99 6.65 -2.94 10.82
N VAL A 100 5.68 -3.41 11.59
CA VAL A 100 4.46 -2.65 11.91
C VAL A 100 4.83 -1.41 12.72
N ASP A 101 5.60 -1.57 13.79
CA ASP A 101 6.00 -0.49 14.69
C ASP A 101 6.79 0.60 13.92
N GLN A 102 7.75 0.18 13.09
CA GLN A 102 8.53 1.11 12.26
C GLN A 102 7.63 1.90 11.29
N ARG A 103 6.64 1.27 10.67
CA ARG A 103 5.73 1.94 9.73
C ARG A 103 4.84 2.95 10.46
N ILE A 104 4.25 2.56 11.58
CA ILE A 104 3.44 3.46 12.41
C ILE A 104 4.30 4.63 12.89
N ALA A 105 5.50 4.38 13.40
CA ALA A 105 6.43 5.44 13.84
C ALA A 105 6.83 6.38 12.70
N SER A 106 7.05 5.85 11.49
CA SER A 106 7.35 6.66 10.31
C SER A 106 6.18 7.58 9.93
N TRP A 107 4.94 7.10 10.00
CA TRP A 107 3.77 7.95 9.75
C TRP A 107 3.56 8.97 10.86
N THR A 108 3.64 8.56 12.12
CA THR A 108 3.55 9.48 13.27
C THR A 108 4.59 10.60 13.16
N SER A 109 5.84 10.28 12.82
CA SER A 109 6.89 11.30 12.67
C SER A 109 6.63 12.25 11.49
N LYS A 110 6.14 11.75 10.35
CA LYS A 110 5.74 12.59 9.20
C LYS A 110 4.60 13.54 9.55
N GLU A 111 3.60 13.05 10.28
CA GLU A 111 2.49 13.91 10.69
C GLU A 111 2.89 14.94 11.74
N LEU A 112 3.70 14.56 12.73
CA LEU A 112 4.26 15.50 13.70
C LEU A 112 5.12 16.57 13.01
N ALA A 113 5.92 16.19 12.01
CA ALA A 113 6.68 17.13 11.21
C ALA A 113 5.78 18.08 10.41
N ALA A 114 4.68 17.59 9.83
CA ALA A 114 3.70 18.41 9.12
C ALA A 114 3.00 19.41 10.07
N GLN A 115 2.59 18.96 11.26
CA GLN A 115 2.00 19.81 12.30
C GLN A 115 2.97 20.90 12.75
N LYS A 116 4.24 20.56 13.03
CA LYS A 116 5.28 21.54 13.38
C LYS A 116 5.51 22.57 12.27
N ALA A 117 5.39 22.15 11.02
CA ALA A 117 5.49 23.01 9.85
C ALA A 117 4.21 23.81 9.54
N LYS A 118 3.14 23.67 10.34
CA LYS A 118 1.80 24.24 10.08
C LYS A 118 1.27 23.89 8.68
N LYS A 119 1.63 22.71 8.17
CA LYS A 119 1.19 22.20 6.87
C LYS A 119 0.04 21.22 7.06
N ALA A 120 -0.75 21.04 6.00
CA ALA A 120 -1.73 19.98 5.96
C ALA A 120 -1.06 18.63 6.24
N PRO A 121 -1.67 17.76 7.05
CA PRO A 121 -1.18 16.40 7.25
C PRO A 121 -1.14 15.65 5.92
N PRO A 122 -0.26 14.65 5.79
CA PRO A 122 -0.24 13.79 4.60
C PRO A 122 -1.64 13.20 4.35
N PRO A 123 -2.11 13.15 3.08
CA PRO A 123 -3.45 12.69 2.76
C PRO A 123 -3.65 11.24 3.24
N GLY A 124 -4.73 11.01 3.98
CA GLY A 124 -5.17 9.67 4.42
C GLY A 124 -6.21 9.06 3.47
N PRO A 125 -6.46 7.74 3.54
CA PRO A 125 -6.14 6.82 4.64
C PRO A 125 -4.72 6.23 4.62
N HIS A 126 -4.19 5.90 5.80
CA HIS A 126 -2.89 5.23 5.94
C HIS A 126 -3.10 3.71 5.94
N ASP A 127 -2.91 3.11 4.78
CA ASP A 127 -3.19 1.69 4.54
C ASP A 127 -1.98 0.81 4.88
N ILE A 128 -2.18 -0.11 5.84
CA ILE A 128 -1.22 -1.17 6.14
C ILE A 128 -1.72 -2.44 5.43
N PRO A 129 -1.02 -2.95 4.40
CA PRO A 129 -1.40 -4.19 3.73
C PRO A 129 -1.02 -5.42 4.55
N VAL A 130 -1.77 -6.53 4.40
CA VAL A 130 -1.57 -7.80 5.13
C VAL A 130 -0.15 -8.34 5.08
N ARG A 131 0.58 -8.13 3.97
CA ARG A 131 2.01 -8.50 3.84
C ARG A 131 2.92 -7.87 4.91
N ALA A 132 2.47 -6.82 5.60
CA ALA A 132 3.22 -6.13 6.63
C ALA A 132 2.92 -6.64 8.05
N TYR A 133 1.79 -7.33 8.27
CA TYR A 133 1.36 -7.80 9.59
C TYR A 133 0.95 -9.27 9.63
N ARG A 134 1.11 -10.03 8.54
CA ARG A 134 0.66 -11.43 8.41
C ARG A 134 1.03 -12.30 9.61
N GLY A 135 2.28 -12.23 10.08
CA GLY A 135 2.77 -13.04 11.21
C GLY A 135 2.37 -12.56 12.60
N VAL A 136 1.73 -11.39 12.74
CA VAL A 136 1.28 -10.83 14.04
C VAL A 136 -0.22 -10.59 14.11
N GLY A 137 -0.89 -10.52 12.97
CA GLY A 137 -2.32 -10.26 12.85
C GLY A 137 -2.68 -8.78 12.80
N ALA A 138 -3.88 -8.51 12.32
CA ALA A 138 -4.44 -7.16 12.27
C ALA A 138 -4.68 -6.57 13.67
N GLY A 139 -4.94 -7.43 14.67
CA GLY A 139 -5.15 -7.01 16.06
C GLY A 139 -3.92 -6.30 16.64
N TYR A 140 -2.72 -6.83 16.41
CA TYR A 140 -1.47 -6.17 16.84
C TYR A 140 -1.30 -4.80 16.19
N VAL A 141 -1.67 -4.66 14.92
CA VAL A 141 -1.61 -3.38 14.21
C VAL A 141 -2.48 -2.34 14.89
N VAL A 142 -3.71 -2.70 15.26
CA VAL A 142 -4.63 -1.79 15.95
C VAL A 142 -4.10 -1.41 17.34
N GLU A 143 -3.55 -2.37 18.09
CA GLU A 143 -2.98 -2.12 19.41
C GLU A 143 -1.78 -1.16 19.34
N ALA A 144 -0.82 -1.44 18.46
CA ALA A 144 0.36 -0.60 18.24
C ALA A 144 -0.02 0.80 17.69
N ALA A 145 -1.02 0.86 16.82
CA ALA A 145 -1.57 2.11 16.29
C ALA A 145 -2.20 2.95 17.41
N ARG A 146 -3.03 2.33 18.25
CA ARG A 146 -3.72 3.01 19.36
C ARG A 146 -2.74 3.59 20.37
N ALA A 147 -1.66 2.87 20.66
CA ALA A 147 -0.57 3.38 21.52
C ALA A 147 0.08 4.67 20.97
N GLN A 148 -0.03 4.93 19.68
CA GLN A 148 0.52 6.10 18.98
C GLN A 148 -0.56 7.13 18.60
N GLY A 149 -1.79 7.00 19.13
CA GLY A 149 -2.90 7.92 18.85
C GLY A 149 -3.59 7.72 17.51
N TRP A 150 -3.49 6.53 16.94
CA TRP A 150 -4.17 6.14 15.70
C TRP A 150 -5.36 5.23 16.00
N GLU A 151 -6.42 5.36 15.22
CA GLU A 151 -7.61 4.51 15.28
C GLU A 151 -7.93 3.94 13.90
N LEU A 152 -8.83 2.97 13.86
CA LEU A 152 -9.39 2.45 12.61
C LEU A 152 -10.14 3.57 11.89
N SER A 153 -9.97 3.63 10.57
CA SER A 153 -10.71 4.60 9.76
C SER A 153 -12.22 4.30 9.81
N HIS A 154 -13.02 5.32 10.13
CA HIS A 154 -14.48 5.24 10.06
C HIS A 154 -15.01 5.42 8.63
N ASP A 155 -14.29 6.18 7.80
CA ASP A 155 -14.70 6.50 6.44
C ASP A 155 -14.59 5.27 5.51
N HIS A 156 -13.68 4.36 5.86
CA HIS A 156 -13.37 3.18 5.07
C HIS A 156 -13.16 1.95 5.94
N PRO A 157 -13.97 0.89 5.77
CA PRO A 157 -13.83 -0.32 6.58
C PRO A 157 -12.48 -0.98 6.34
N SER A 158 -11.86 -1.44 7.43
CA SER A 158 -10.67 -2.28 7.38
C SER A 158 -11.07 -3.73 7.07
N ASP A 159 -10.25 -4.40 6.28
CA ASP A 159 -10.38 -5.83 5.98
C ASP A 159 -9.17 -6.55 6.57
N PRO A 160 -9.31 -7.25 7.71
CA PRO A 160 -8.21 -7.95 8.39
C PRO A 160 -7.43 -8.94 7.50
N LEU A 161 -8.04 -9.43 6.42
CA LEU A 161 -7.42 -10.38 5.50
C LEU A 161 -6.59 -9.69 4.42
N HIS A 162 -6.81 -8.39 4.18
CA HIS A 162 -6.21 -7.66 3.07
C HIS A 162 -5.50 -6.37 3.49
N MET A 163 -6.14 -5.53 4.31
CA MET A 163 -5.66 -4.21 4.68
C MET A 163 -6.27 -3.67 5.98
N VAL A 164 -5.43 -3.12 6.84
CA VAL A 164 -5.86 -2.31 7.99
C VAL A 164 -5.72 -0.84 7.61
N ARG A 165 -6.81 -0.09 7.68
CA ARG A 165 -6.87 1.34 7.33
C ARG A 165 -6.90 2.15 8.62
N LEU A 166 -5.89 2.99 8.81
CA LEU A 166 -5.74 3.81 10.01
C LEU A 166 -6.00 5.29 9.72
N ARG A 167 -6.51 5.99 10.73
CA ARG A 167 -6.68 7.43 10.79
C ARG A 167 -6.14 7.93 12.13
N ARG A 168 -5.43 9.05 12.13
CA ARG A 168 -4.97 9.63 13.40
C ARG A 168 -6.10 10.38 14.09
N LEU A 169 -6.18 10.22 15.41
CA LEU A 169 -7.06 11.03 16.22
C LEU A 169 -6.61 12.50 16.22
N PRO A 170 -7.56 13.46 16.22
CA PRO A 170 -7.21 14.84 16.47
C PRO A 170 -6.55 14.92 17.85
N VAL A 171 -5.36 15.50 17.91
CA VAL A 171 -4.72 15.83 19.19
C VAL A 171 -5.62 16.86 19.85
N ALA A 172 -6.25 16.51 20.97
CA ALA A 172 -7.01 17.47 21.77
C ALA A 172 -6.05 18.63 22.11
N ALA A 173 -6.41 19.83 21.65
CA ALA A 173 -5.67 21.06 21.90
C ALA A 173 -5.84 21.51 23.35
#